data_AF-A0AA42TDY3-F1
#
_entry.id   AF-A0AA42TDY3-F1
#
_cell.length_a   1.000
_cell.length_b   1.000
_cell.length_c   1.000
_cell.angle_alpha   90.00
_cell.angle_beta   90.00
_cell.angle_gamma   90.00
#
_symmetry.space_group_name_H-M   'P 1'
#
loop_
_entity.id
_entity.type
_entity.pdbx_description
1 polymer ?
#
loop_
_entity_poly.entity_id
_entity_poly.type
_entity_poly.pdbx_seq_one_letter_code
_entity_poly.pdbx_strand_id
1 'polypeptide(L)'
;MSVFIDGRSIPHLGQLGPRTRRVLHFIDGGHYWLQWAIDSHEHRYMFADEGAMLDGVQQGLHGSRMTWLPQAGLQVSPIKLLSLGNDELDVLRQLEMGPSSSPLVNETHAVLTRHGLLSNTQLEAFRPFLVAVDAGDAPLLRQLDFRESLALYQLAAEQRSAGQATEAQAEAARFALLHARRPIEFADYYRFYQRVHPTGSSSELRMERATHALQTLLPMLFGYLDGPQLPSLPSPDQVRAAIAETLAANRQIGYARISLAAQQVALFLNDGSGLPPDGERLREATRRQLRSAQVFLNEHPVARGQLGQDGASLLFAIDGSKEQARVQVEDNVITLQDYRRIRHFTHDEAEQGFEAGAV
;
A
#
# COMPACT_ATOMS: atom_id res chain seq x y z
N MET A 1 -37.46 12.87 4.31
CA MET A 1 -36.31 12.94 5.25
C MET A 1 -35.77 11.53 5.43
N SER A 2 -34.90 11.19 4.52
CA SER A 2 -34.43 9.84 4.19
C SER A 2 -32.95 9.69 4.48
N VAL A 3 -32.16 10.76 4.37
CA VAL A 3 -30.72 10.75 4.60
C VAL A 3 -30.39 11.22 6.01
N PHE A 4 -29.61 10.42 6.73
CA PHE A 4 -29.13 10.69 8.08
C PHE A 4 -27.60 10.49 8.14
N ILE A 5 -26.89 11.43 8.75
CA ILE A 5 -25.45 11.37 8.99
C ILE A 5 -25.23 11.56 10.49
N ASP A 6 -24.55 10.60 11.15
CA ASP A 6 -24.37 10.58 12.61
C ASP A 6 -25.71 10.77 13.37
N GLY A 7 -26.76 10.10 12.87
CA GLY A 7 -28.13 10.22 13.40
C GLY A 7 -28.85 11.54 13.12
N ARG A 8 -28.18 12.55 12.55
CA ARG A 8 -28.77 13.84 12.18
C ARG A 8 -29.37 13.79 10.79
N SER A 9 -30.60 14.30 10.64
CA SER A 9 -31.24 14.33 9.32
C SER A 9 -30.66 15.44 8.44
N ILE A 10 -30.45 15.15 7.16
CA ILE A 10 -29.93 16.08 6.16
C ILE A 10 -31.07 16.51 5.23
N PRO A 11 -31.70 17.68 5.43
CA PRO A 11 -32.82 18.15 4.62
C PRO A 11 -32.43 18.75 3.26
N HIS A 12 -31.19 19.20 3.10
CA HIS A 12 -30.70 19.77 1.85
C HIS A 12 -29.17 19.73 1.80
N LEU A 13 -28.59 19.74 0.60
CA LEU A 13 -27.14 19.65 0.37
C LEU A 13 -26.33 20.72 1.11
N GLY A 14 -26.90 21.91 1.32
CA GLY A 14 -26.26 23.00 2.08
C GLY A 14 -25.92 22.68 3.54
N GLN A 15 -26.50 21.64 4.13
CA GLN A 15 -26.16 21.19 5.50
C GLN A 15 -24.86 20.36 5.56
N LEU A 16 -24.34 19.91 4.41
CA LEU A 16 -23.07 19.20 4.35
C LEU A 16 -21.90 20.14 4.56
N GLY A 17 -20.79 19.64 5.08
CA GLY A 17 -19.53 20.36 5.15
C GLY A 17 -19.09 20.91 3.78
N PRO A 18 -18.45 22.10 3.73
CA PRO A 18 -18.04 22.72 2.47
C PRO A 18 -17.09 21.83 1.66
N ARG A 19 -16.21 21.08 2.33
CA ARG A 19 -15.30 20.14 1.68
C ARG A 19 -16.05 18.95 1.08
N THR A 20 -17.00 18.36 1.81
CA THR A 20 -17.85 17.26 1.34
C THR A 20 -18.63 17.65 0.10
N ARG A 21 -19.21 18.85 0.06
CA ARG A 21 -19.88 19.36 -1.14
C ARG A 21 -18.93 19.50 -2.33
N ARG A 22 -17.68 19.93 -2.11
CA ARG A 22 -16.66 19.99 -3.17
C ARG A 22 -16.33 18.59 -3.68
N VAL A 23 -16.10 17.64 -2.77
CA VAL A 23 -15.79 16.25 -3.16
C VAL A 23 -16.95 15.59 -3.92
N LEU A 24 -18.19 15.88 -3.54
CA LEU A 24 -19.38 15.36 -4.22
C LEU A 24 -19.43 15.71 -5.72
N HIS A 25 -18.78 16.81 -6.16
CA HIS A 25 -18.69 17.16 -7.58
C HIS A 25 -17.80 16.21 -8.39
N PHE A 26 -16.88 15.48 -7.76
CA PHE A 26 -16.04 14.49 -8.43
C PHE A 26 -16.72 13.13 -8.56
N ILE A 27 -17.89 12.94 -7.96
CA ILE A 27 -18.69 11.73 -8.14
C ILE A 27 -19.67 12.02 -9.29
N ASP A 28 -19.51 11.33 -10.41
CA ASP A 28 -20.45 11.45 -11.52
C ASP A 28 -21.86 11.06 -11.05
N GLY A 29 -22.85 11.94 -11.27
CA GLY A 29 -24.21 11.78 -10.74
C GLY A 29 -24.38 12.01 -9.22
N GLY A 30 -23.31 12.29 -8.46
CA GLY A 30 -23.34 12.33 -6.99
C GLY A 30 -24.31 13.36 -6.41
N HIS A 31 -24.33 14.57 -6.96
CA HIS A 31 -25.29 15.61 -6.55
C HIS A 31 -26.73 15.21 -6.81
N TYR A 32 -27.02 14.67 -8.00
CA TYR A 32 -28.36 14.26 -8.39
C TYR A 32 -28.86 13.12 -7.52
N TRP A 33 -28.02 12.12 -7.26
CA TRP A 33 -28.37 11.00 -6.40
C TRP A 33 -28.65 11.46 -4.98
N LEU A 34 -27.80 12.32 -4.41
CA LEU A 34 -27.99 12.75 -3.02
C LEU A 34 -29.22 13.67 -2.87
N GLN A 35 -29.48 14.53 -3.85
CA GLN A 35 -30.70 15.34 -3.89
C GLN A 35 -31.95 14.44 -3.99
N TRP A 36 -31.96 13.49 -4.94
CA TRP A 36 -33.03 12.50 -5.05
C TRP A 36 -33.22 11.71 -3.75
N ALA A 37 -32.12 11.28 -3.12
CA ALA A 37 -32.17 10.52 -1.89
C ALA A 37 -32.87 11.35 -0.82
N ILE A 38 -32.45 12.60 -0.57
CA ILE A 38 -33.05 13.54 0.39
C ILE A 38 -34.55 13.75 0.16
N ASP A 39 -34.96 13.92 -1.09
CA ASP A 39 -36.33 14.17 -1.50
C ASP A 39 -37.20 12.90 -1.47
N SER A 40 -36.58 11.72 -1.54
CA SER A 40 -37.28 10.43 -1.48
C SER A 40 -37.84 10.16 -0.08
N HIS A 41 -39.02 9.55 -0.04
CA HIS A 41 -39.66 9.04 1.18
C HIS A 41 -39.67 7.51 1.26
N GLU A 42 -39.14 6.84 0.24
CA GLU A 42 -39.22 5.38 0.10
C GLU A 42 -38.12 4.67 0.88
N HIS A 43 -36.94 5.28 0.96
CA HIS A 43 -35.74 4.66 1.52
C HIS A 43 -35.17 5.52 2.65
N ARG A 44 -34.58 4.86 3.64
CA ARG A 44 -33.83 5.51 4.72
C ARG A 44 -32.36 5.14 4.62
N TYR A 45 -31.52 6.12 4.30
CA TYR A 45 -30.07 6.02 4.24
C TYR A 45 -29.47 6.54 5.54
N MET A 46 -28.64 5.71 6.18
CA MET A 46 -27.95 6.06 7.42
C MET A 46 -26.44 5.90 7.23
N PHE A 47 -25.71 6.97 7.50
CA PHE A 47 -24.25 7.01 7.40
C PHE A 47 -23.66 7.41 8.75
N ALA A 48 -22.49 6.86 9.08
CA ALA A 48 -21.77 7.19 10.31
C ALA A 48 -21.23 8.63 10.26
N ASP A 49 -20.73 9.07 9.10
CA ASP A 49 -20.19 10.41 8.86
C ASP A 49 -20.32 10.79 7.37
N GLU A 50 -19.86 12.00 7.02
CA GLU A 50 -19.90 12.50 5.64
C GLU A 50 -18.97 11.73 4.67
N GLY A 51 -17.89 11.13 5.17
CA GLY A 51 -16.99 10.30 4.36
C GLY A 51 -17.65 8.98 3.97
N ALA A 52 -18.29 8.31 4.94
CA ALA A 52 -19.11 7.12 4.72
C ALA A 52 -20.27 7.40 3.76
N MET A 53 -20.85 8.61 3.81
CA MET A 53 -21.87 9.03 2.86
C MET A 53 -21.31 9.14 1.44
N LEU A 54 -20.17 9.81 1.23
CA LEU A 54 -19.56 9.92 -0.11
C LEU A 54 -19.17 8.56 -0.69
N ASP A 55 -18.62 7.67 0.12
CA ASP A 55 -18.31 6.29 -0.28
C ASP A 55 -19.59 5.52 -0.63
N GLY A 56 -20.65 5.65 0.17
CA GLY A 56 -21.96 5.05 -0.11
C GLY A 56 -22.60 5.56 -1.41
N VAL A 57 -22.49 6.87 -1.70
CA VAL A 57 -22.98 7.46 -2.96
C VAL A 57 -22.21 6.87 -4.15
N GLN A 58 -20.87 6.85 -4.07
CA GLN A 58 -20.00 6.34 -5.13
C GLN A 58 -20.23 4.84 -5.39
N GLN A 59 -20.32 4.03 -4.34
CA GLN A 59 -20.62 2.60 -4.45
C GLN A 59 -22.05 2.36 -4.97
N GLY A 60 -23.03 3.13 -4.49
CA GLY A 60 -24.43 2.98 -4.89
C GLY A 60 -24.69 3.33 -6.36
N LEU A 61 -24.00 4.34 -6.89
CA LEU A 61 -24.12 4.74 -8.29
C LEU A 61 -23.30 3.87 -9.24
N HIS A 62 -22.06 3.53 -8.85
CA HIS A 62 -21.06 3.00 -9.79
C HIS A 62 -20.57 1.59 -9.45
N GLY A 63 -20.96 1.02 -8.31
CA GLY A 63 -20.49 -0.29 -7.86
C GLY A 63 -18.99 -0.36 -7.54
N SER A 64 -18.34 0.80 -7.36
CA SER A 64 -16.90 0.94 -7.10
C SER A 64 -16.69 1.91 -5.94
N ARG A 65 -15.58 1.77 -5.20
CA ARG A 65 -15.16 2.73 -4.16
C ARG A 65 -14.39 3.93 -4.71
N MET A 66 -13.88 3.81 -5.94
CA MET A 66 -13.04 4.81 -6.57
C MET A 66 -13.83 5.54 -7.66
N THR A 67 -13.77 6.87 -7.63
CA THR A 67 -14.26 7.71 -8.72
C THR A 67 -13.19 7.87 -9.80
N TRP A 68 -13.62 8.12 -11.03
CA TRP A 68 -12.78 8.34 -12.19
C TRP A 68 -12.74 9.83 -12.55
N LEU A 69 -11.54 10.40 -12.56
CA LEU A 69 -11.25 11.78 -12.97
C LEU A 69 -10.56 11.71 -14.34
N PRO A 70 -11.31 11.83 -15.45
CA PRO A 70 -10.80 11.57 -16.80
C PRO A 70 -9.67 12.49 -17.24
N GLN A 71 -9.72 13.80 -16.93
CA GLN A 71 -8.70 14.74 -17.40
C GLN A 71 -7.38 14.57 -16.65
N ALA A 72 -7.45 14.27 -15.35
CA ALA A 72 -6.29 13.91 -14.53
C ALA A 72 -5.78 12.48 -14.82
N GLY A 73 -6.58 11.64 -15.49
CA GLY A 73 -6.29 10.23 -15.67
C GLY A 73 -6.21 9.47 -14.35
N LEU A 74 -6.97 9.88 -13.34
CA LEU A 74 -6.84 9.44 -11.95
C LEU A 74 -8.08 8.67 -11.49
N GLN A 75 -7.86 7.48 -10.93
CA GLN A 75 -8.89 6.81 -10.12
C GLN A 75 -8.61 7.03 -8.63
N VAL A 76 -9.54 7.60 -7.88
CA VAL A 76 -9.31 7.95 -6.47
C VAL A 76 -10.60 7.82 -5.67
N SER A 77 -10.51 7.38 -4.42
CA SER A 77 -11.68 7.34 -3.53
C SER A 77 -12.13 8.75 -3.13
N PRO A 78 -13.45 9.01 -3.06
CA PRO A 78 -13.97 10.23 -2.45
C PRO A 78 -13.47 10.47 -1.02
N ILE A 79 -13.25 9.41 -0.23
CA ILE A 79 -12.69 9.53 1.12
C ILE A 79 -11.25 10.08 1.04
N LYS A 80 -10.45 9.62 0.07
CA LYS A 80 -9.10 10.18 -0.14
C LYS A 80 -9.17 11.65 -0.54
N LEU A 81 -10.11 12.05 -1.39
CA LEU A 81 -10.29 13.45 -1.78
C LEU A 81 -10.62 14.36 -0.59
N LEU A 82 -11.33 13.87 0.44
CA LEU A 82 -11.56 14.63 1.68
C LEU A 82 -10.27 14.97 2.44
N SER A 83 -9.19 14.21 2.24
CA SER A 83 -7.89 14.48 2.88
C SER A 83 -7.10 15.62 2.21
N LEU A 84 -7.49 16.04 1.00
CA LEU A 84 -6.82 17.12 0.27
C LEU A 84 -7.25 18.50 0.79
N GLY A 85 -6.38 19.49 0.58
CA GLY A 85 -6.65 20.90 0.83
C GLY A 85 -7.72 21.45 -0.11
N ASN A 86 -8.39 22.51 0.31
CA ASN A 86 -9.45 23.14 -0.48
C ASN A 86 -8.92 23.67 -1.83
N ASP A 87 -7.74 24.29 -1.85
CA ASP A 87 -7.11 24.82 -3.06
C ASP A 87 -6.72 23.67 -4.01
N GLU A 88 -6.26 22.54 -3.46
CA GLU A 88 -5.89 21.35 -4.23
C GLU A 88 -7.11 20.71 -4.88
N LEU A 89 -8.25 20.67 -4.18
CA LEU A 89 -9.53 20.25 -4.75
C LEU A 89 -10.01 21.22 -5.85
N ASP A 90 -9.77 22.52 -5.71
CA ASP A 90 -10.12 23.49 -6.74
C ASP A 90 -9.26 23.34 -8.00
N VAL A 91 -7.95 23.05 -7.86
CA VAL A 91 -7.05 22.73 -8.98
C VAL A 91 -7.57 21.50 -9.75
N LEU A 92 -7.87 20.40 -9.04
CA LEU A 92 -8.41 19.19 -9.67
C LEU A 92 -9.75 19.47 -10.37
N ARG A 93 -10.65 20.23 -9.73
CA ARG A 93 -11.95 20.57 -10.29
C ARG A 93 -11.83 21.43 -11.55
N GLN A 94 -10.89 22.39 -11.56
CA GLN A 94 -10.65 23.23 -12.74
C GLN A 94 -10.15 22.41 -13.92
N LEU A 95 -9.29 21.43 -13.68
CA LEU A 95 -8.81 20.53 -14.73
C LEU A 95 -9.95 19.66 -15.28
N GLU A 96 -10.80 19.11 -14.42
CA GLU A 96 -11.88 18.20 -14.86
C GLU A 96 -13.02 18.90 -15.62
N MET A 97 -13.29 20.18 -15.34
CA MET A 97 -14.43 20.90 -15.93
C MET A 97 -14.05 21.83 -17.10
N GLY A 98 -12.77 22.10 -17.32
CA GLY A 98 -12.30 23.15 -18.21
C GLY A 98 -11.28 22.67 -19.24
N PRO A 99 -10.92 23.52 -20.21
CA PRO A 99 -9.81 23.25 -21.11
C PRO A 99 -8.50 23.19 -20.30
N SER A 100 -7.68 22.18 -20.57
CA SER A 100 -6.38 22.04 -19.93
C SER A 100 -5.41 23.11 -20.43
N SER A 101 -4.67 23.71 -19.51
CA SER A 101 -3.54 24.61 -19.80
C SER A 101 -2.28 24.03 -19.18
N SER A 102 -1.11 24.26 -19.78
CA SER A 102 0.16 23.73 -19.27
C SER A 102 0.42 24.08 -17.79
N PRO A 103 0.14 25.31 -17.30
CA PRO A 103 0.26 25.63 -15.88
C PRO A 103 -0.65 24.77 -14.99
N LEU A 104 -1.92 24.61 -15.36
CA LEU A 104 -2.90 23.84 -14.59
C LEU A 104 -2.55 22.34 -14.53
N VAL A 105 -2.01 21.80 -15.63
CA VAL A 105 -1.51 20.41 -15.69
C VAL A 105 -0.31 20.23 -14.74
N ASN A 106 0.62 21.18 -14.72
CA ASN A 106 1.77 21.14 -13.81
C ASN A 106 1.36 21.25 -12.33
N GLU A 107 0.43 22.14 -12.01
CA GLU A 107 -0.14 22.26 -10.66
C GLU A 107 -0.84 20.96 -10.24
N THR A 108 -1.61 20.36 -11.13
CA THR A 108 -2.24 19.07 -10.88
C THR A 108 -1.19 17.99 -10.60
N HIS A 109 -0.15 17.87 -11.42
CA HIS A 109 0.95 16.94 -11.18
C HIS A 109 1.63 17.19 -9.82
N ALA A 110 1.79 18.43 -9.40
CA ALA A 110 2.34 18.76 -8.09
C ALA A 110 1.43 18.28 -6.94
N VAL A 111 0.10 18.45 -7.07
CA VAL A 111 -0.89 17.92 -6.12
C VAL A 111 -0.82 16.40 -6.05
N LEU A 112 -0.85 15.72 -7.20
CA LEU A 112 -0.78 14.25 -7.26
C LEU A 112 0.51 13.74 -6.60
N THR A 113 1.66 14.33 -6.95
CA THR A 113 2.97 13.97 -6.38
C THR A 113 3.00 14.16 -4.87
N ARG A 114 2.51 15.30 -4.37
CA ARG A 114 2.50 15.62 -2.93
C ARG A 114 1.70 14.60 -2.12
N HIS A 115 0.59 14.11 -2.67
CA HIS A 115 -0.31 13.19 -1.98
C HIS A 115 -0.04 11.71 -2.31
N GLY A 116 0.98 11.42 -3.13
CA GLY A 116 1.31 10.07 -3.58
C GLY A 116 0.22 9.44 -4.45
N LEU A 117 -0.53 10.26 -5.19
CA LEU A 117 -1.57 9.80 -6.10
C LEU A 117 -0.96 9.46 -7.46
N LEU A 118 -1.28 8.28 -7.97
CA LEU A 118 -0.79 7.77 -9.24
C LEU A 118 -1.91 7.78 -10.27
N SER A 119 -1.64 8.35 -11.44
CA SER A 119 -2.53 8.22 -12.60
C SER A 119 -2.53 6.78 -13.12
N ASN A 120 -3.55 6.41 -13.90
CA ASN A 120 -3.62 5.09 -14.52
C ASN A 120 -2.40 4.82 -15.40
N THR A 121 -1.92 5.81 -16.15
CA THR A 121 -0.69 5.69 -16.96
C THR A 121 0.54 5.39 -16.09
N GLN A 122 0.65 6.02 -14.91
CA GLN A 122 1.73 5.73 -13.99
C GLN A 122 1.60 4.34 -13.37
N LEU A 123 0.39 3.93 -12.99
CA LEU A 123 0.11 2.59 -12.48
C LEU A 123 0.50 1.52 -13.50
N GLU A 124 0.36 1.76 -14.80
CA GLU A 124 0.76 0.82 -15.85
C GLU A 124 2.26 0.80 -16.17
N ALA A 125 3.06 1.67 -15.54
CA ALA A 125 4.50 1.78 -15.82
C ALA A 125 5.31 0.51 -15.45
N PHE A 126 4.70 -0.49 -14.80
CA PHE A 126 5.33 -1.79 -14.56
C PHE A 126 5.37 -2.69 -15.81
N ARG A 127 4.55 -2.45 -16.83
CA ARG A 127 4.41 -3.36 -17.98
C ARG A 127 5.75 -3.60 -18.72
N PRO A 128 6.58 -2.58 -19.01
CA PRO A 128 7.89 -2.81 -19.63
C PRO A 128 8.81 -3.67 -18.77
N PHE A 129 8.75 -3.52 -17.44
CA PHE A 129 9.52 -4.36 -16.52
C PHE A 129 9.07 -5.82 -16.61
N LEU A 130 7.75 -6.10 -16.62
CA LEU A 130 7.25 -7.47 -16.76
C LEU A 130 7.69 -8.13 -18.08
N VAL A 131 7.68 -7.38 -19.19
CA VAL A 131 8.20 -7.87 -20.47
C VAL A 131 9.69 -8.18 -20.37
N ALA A 132 10.48 -7.30 -19.76
CA ALA A 132 11.92 -7.50 -19.62
C ALA A 132 12.30 -8.75 -18.81
N VAL A 133 11.48 -9.14 -17.83
CA VAL A 133 11.70 -10.35 -17.01
C VAL A 133 10.94 -11.59 -17.51
N ASP A 134 10.41 -11.55 -18.74
CA ASP A 134 9.65 -12.64 -19.37
C ASP A 134 8.37 -13.05 -18.61
N ALA A 135 7.73 -12.08 -17.94
CA ALA A 135 6.47 -12.24 -17.22
C ALA A 135 5.29 -11.49 -17.88
N GLY A 136 5.53 -10.77 -18.97
CA GLY A 136 4.54 -9.88 -19.61
C GLY A 136 3.25 -10.57 -20.07
N ASP A 137 3.36 -11.81 -20.56
CA ASP A 137 2.22 -12.57 -21.09
C ASP A 137 1.57 -13.52 -20.08
N ALA A 138 2.09 -13.57 -18.85
CA ALA A 138 1.64 -14.46 -17.81
C ALA A 138 0.14 -14.27 -17.51
N PRO A 139 -0.71 -15.31 -17.64
CA PRO A 139 -2.15 -15.20 -17.42
C PRO A 139 -2.53 -14.62 -16.06
N LEU A 140 -1.75 -14.94 -15.02
CA LEU A 140 -1.93 -14.44 -13.66
C LEU A 140 -1.93 -12.91 -13.59
N LEU A 141 -1.17 -12.23 -14.46
CA LEU A 141 -0.93 -10.78 -14.38
C LEU A 141 -1.80 -9.96 -15.36
N ARG A 142 -2.80 -10.58 -16.00
CA ARG A 142 -3.63 -9.93 -17.02
C ARG A 142 -4.75 -9.06 -16.45
N GLN A 143 -5.39 -9.54 -15.37
CA GLN A 143 -6.47 -8.83 -14.69
C GLN A 143 -5.94 -8.42 -13.32
N LEU A 144 -5.87 -7.11 -13.11
CA LEU A 144 -5.32 -6.53 -11.89
C LEU A 144 -6.37 -5.61 -11.29
N ASP A 145 -6.58 -5.74 -9.99
CA ASP A 145 -7.22 -4.67 -9.24
C ASP A 145 -6.24 -3.49 -9.03
N PHE A 146 -6.74 -2.41 -8.40
CA PHE A 146 -5.92 -1.24 -8.11
C PHE A 146 -4.70 -1.57 -7.23
N ARG A 147 -4.89 -2.40 -6.21
CA ARG A 147 -3.85 -2.72 -5.22
C ARG A 147 -2.77 -3.59 -5.83
N GLU A 148 -3.16 -4.54 -6.67
CA GLU A 148 -2.28 -5.40 -7.45
C GLU A 148 -1.46 -4.59 -8.44
N SER A 149 -2.08 -3.62 -9.13
CA SER A 149 -1.38 -2.68 -10.00
C SER A 149 -0.37 -1.82 -9.23
N LEU A 150 -0.75 -1.31 -8.06
CA LEU A 150 0.13 -0.53 -7.19
C LEU A 150 1.33 -1.37 -6.70
N ALA A 151 1.12 -2.63 -6.31
CA ALA A 151 2.19 -3.51 -5.85
C ALA A 151 3.21 -3.80 -6.97
N LEU A 152 2.74 -4.02 -8.20
CA LEU A 152 3.60 -4.22 -9.37
C LEU A 152 4.32 -2.93 -9.78
N TYR A 153 3.66 -1.78 -9.71
CA TYR A 153 4.29 -0.47 -9.91
C TYR A 153 5.45 -0.25 -8.94
N GLN A 154 5.23 -0.49 -7.64
CA GLN A 154 6.25 -0.35 -6.61
C GLN A 154 7.42 -1.31 -6.85
N LEU A 155 7.12 -2.57 -7.18
CA LEU A 155 8.15 -3.53 -7.54
C LEU A 155 8.98 -3.03 -8.73
N ALA A 156 8.35 -2.63 -9.82
CA ALA A 156 9.05 -2.14 -11.01
C ALA A 156 9.91 -0.90 -10.70
N ALA A 157 9.43 0.00 -9.83
CA ALA A 157 10.18 1.17 -9.39
C ALA A 157 11.45 0.80 -8.59
N GLU A 158 11.39 -0.23 -7.74
CA GLU A 158 12.55 -0.77 -7.01
C GLU A 158 13.59 -1.41 -7.95
N GLN A 159 13.15 -1.95 -9.08
CA GLN A 159 14.01 -2.65 -10.04
C GLN A 159 14.62 -1.74 -11.12
N ARG A 160 14.38 -0.42 -11.10
CA ARG A 160 14.88 0.54 -12.09
C ARG A 160 16.42 0.64 -12.05
N SER A 161 17.07 -0.33 -12.66
CA SER A 161 18.44 -0.26 -13.17
C SER A 161 18.35 0.10 -14.65
N ALA A 162 19.14 1.05 -15.12
CA ALA A 162 19.15 1.45 -16.53
C ALA A 162 19.72 0.31 -17.40
N GLY A 163 18.87 -0.55 -17.97
CA GLY A 163 19.33 -1.63 -18.84
C GLY A 163 18.33 -2.78 -19.09
N GLN A 164 18.84 -3.86 -19.70
CA GLN A 164 18.16 -5.15 -19.84
C GLN A 164 18.03 -5.84 -18.46
N ALA A 165 16.98 -6.64 -18.28
CA ALA A 165 16.81 -7.43 -17.06
C ALA A 165 17.99 -8.39 -16.88
N THR A 166 18.48 -8.49 -15.65
CA THR A 166 19.52 -9.46 -15.29
C THR A 166 18.94 -10.89 -15.28
N GLU A 167 19.80 -11.90 -15.46
CA GLU A 167 19.40 -13.31 -15.33
C GLU A 167 18.73 -13.59 -13.97
N ALA A 168 19.26 -12.98 -12.90
CA ALA A 168 18.69 -13.10 -11.55
C ALA A 168 17.27 -12.51 -11.43
N GLN A 169 16.98 -11.42 -12.15
CA GLN A 169 15.63 -10.84 -12.19
C GLN A 169 14.65 -11.71 -12.97
N ALA A 170 15.08 -12.30 -14.09
CA ALA A 170 14.27 -13.27 -14.83
C ALA A 170 14.02 -14.55 -14.03
N GLU A 171 15.03 -15.04 -13.30
CA GLU A 171 14.87 -16.16 -12.35
C GLU A 171 13.85 -15.84 -11.25
N ALA A 172 13.95 -14.67 -10.63
CA ALA A 172 13.01 -14.24 -9.60
C ALA A 172 11.58 -14.16 -10.14
N ALA A 173 11.38 -13.70 -11.38
CA ALA A 173 10.07 -13.68 -12.03
C ALA A 173 9.52 -15.10 -12.26
N ARG A 174 10.35 -16.02 -12.79
CA ARG A 174 9.95 -17.43 -12.96
C ARG A 174 9.57 -18.09 -11.63
N PHE A 175 10.37 -17.87 -10.59
CA PHE A 175 10.07 -18.35 -9.24
C PHE A 175 8.73 -17.81 -8.74
N ALA A 176 8.52 -16.49 -8.87
CA ALA A 176 7.30 -15.84 -8.42
C ALA A 176 6.05 -16.37 -9.15
N LEU A 177 6.12 -16.57 -10.46
CA LEU A 177 5.01 -17.11 -11.26
C LEU A 177 4.66 -18.57 -10.88
N LEU A 178 5.64 -19.37 -10.46
CA LEU A 178 5.41 -20.74 -10.04
C LEU A 178 4.58 -20.81 -8.75
N HIS A 179 4.84 -19.89 -7.82
CA HIS A 179 4.28 -19.93 -6.46
C HIS A 179 3.08 -19.02 -6.23
N ALA A 180 2.97 -17.91 -6.96
CA ALA A 180 1.89 -16.96 -6.79
C ALA A 180 0.53 -17.55 -7.23
N ARG A 181 -0.51 -17.18 -6.49
CA ARG A 181 -1.93 -17.41 -6.80
C ARG A 181 -2.69 -16.11 -7.01
N ARG A 182 -2.09 -14.97 -6.63
CA ARG A 182 -2.56 -13.62 -6.95
C ARG A 182 -1.42 -12.73 -7.46
N PRO A 183 -1.69 -11.69 -8.27
CA PRO A 183 -0.67 -10.75 -8.73
C PRO A 183 0.14 -10.09 -7.61
N ILE A 184 -0.48 -9.77 -6.48
CA ILE A 184 0.22 -9.16 -5.35
C ILE A 184 1.27 -10.12 -4.74
N GLU A 185 1.01 -11.43 -4.75
CA GLU A 185 1.93 -12.45 -4.26
C GLU A 185 3.13 -12.63 -5.20
N PHE A 186 2.96 -12.38 -6.51
CA PHE A 186 4.09 -12.35 -7.44
C PHE A 186 5.14 -11.34 -6.97
N ALA A 187 4.70 -10.14 -6.55
CA ALA A 187 5.62 -9.11 -6.07
C ALA A 187 6.32 -9.50 -4.76
N ASP A 188 5.66 -10.25 -3.88
CA ASP A 188 6.26 -10.75 -2.64
C ASP A 188 7.26 -11.88 -2.90
N TYR A 189 6.90 -12.87 -3.73
CA TYR A 189 7.76 -14.02 -4.03
C TYR A 189 8.96 -13.64 -4.89
N TYR A 190 8.81 -12.68 -5.79
CA TYR A 190 9.94 -12.09 -6.52
C TYR A 190 10.97 -11.51 -5.55
N ARG A 191 10.47 -10.70 -4.61
CA ARG A 191 11.23 -10.08 -3.53
C ARG A 191 11.82 -11.09 -2.53
N PHE A 192 11.13 -12.19 -2.28
CA PHE A 192 11.63 -13.31 -1.48
C PHE A 192 12.83 -13.95 -2.17
N TYR A 193 12.69 -14.32 -3.45
CA TYR A 193 13.76 -14.96 -4.22
C TYR A 193 15.02 -14.11 -4.27
N GLN A 194 14.86 -12.80 -4.52
CA GLN A 194 15.99 -11.86 -4.50
C GLN A 194 16.70 -11.83 -3.14
N ARG A 195 15.96 -11.88 -2.03
CA ARG A 195 16.54 -11.77 -0.66
C ARG A 195 17.21 -13.04 -0.17
N VAL A 196 16.67 -14.21 -0.52
CA VAL A 196 17.30 -15.49 -0.13
C VAL A 196 18.58 -15.77 -0.90
N HIS A 197 18.87 -15.02 -1.97
CA HIS A 197 20.09 -15.11 -2.79
C HIS A 197 20.56 -16.56 -2.98
N PRO A 198 19.74 -17.43 -3.59
CA PRO A 198 20.02 -18.85 -3.62
C PRO A 198 21.35 -19.11 -4.33
N THR A 199 22.25 -19.84 -3.68
CA THR A 199 23.53 -20.23 -4.28
C THR A 199 23.36 -21.50 -5.11
N GLY A 200 24.13 -21.65 -6.19
CA GLY A 200 24.06 -22.83 -7.04
C GLY A 200 24.77 -22.60 -8.37
N SER A 201 25.38 -23.66 -8.91
CA SER A 201 26.09 -23.63 -10.19
C SER A 201 25.17 -23.49 -11.40
N SER A 202 23.88 -23.82 -11.26
CA SER A 202 22.85 -23.66 -12.30
C SER A 202 21.61 -22.94 -11.77
N SER A 203 20.84 -22.35 -12.69
CA SER A 203 19.54 -21.74 -12.44
C SER A 203 18.56 -22.71 -11.77
N GLU A 204 18.52 -23.95 -12.27
CA GLU A 204 17.65 -25.02 -11.74
C GLU A 204 17.95 -25.32 -10.27
N LEU A 205 19.22 -25.47 -9.91
CA LEU A 205 19.60 -25.75 -8.52
C LEU A 205 19.28 -24.58 -7.59
N ARG A 206 19.46 -23.34 -8.06
CA ARG A 206 19.05 -22.14 -7.31
C ARG A 206 17.54 -22.10 -7.08
N MET A 207 16.76 -22.42 -8.11
CA MET A 207 15.30 -22.50 -8.06
C MET A 207 14.81 -23.57 -7.10
N GLU A 208 15.39 -24.77 -7.14
CA GLU A 208 15.07 -25.87 -6.25
C GLU A 208 15.35 -25.51 -4.79
N ARG A 209 16.51 -24.90 -4.50
CA ARG A 209 16.88 -24.45 -3.15
C ARG A 209 15.94 -23.38 -2.62
N ALA A 210 15.59 -22.38 -3.43
CA ALA A 210 14.62 -21.36 -3.04
C ALA A 210 13.23 -21.95 -2.79
N THR A 211 12.81 -22.92 -3.62
CA THR A 211 11.56 -23.65 -3.46
C THR A 211 11.53 -24.44 -2.15
N HIS A 212 12.60 -25.18 -1.86
CA HIS A 212 12.73 -25.92 -0.61
C HIS A 212 12.70 -25.00 0.62
N ALA A 213 13.41 -23.87 0.57
CA ALA A 213 13.40 -22.88 1.64
C ALA A 213 11.98 -22.32 1.87
N LEU A 214 11.27 -21.97 0.79
CA LEU A 214 9.89 -21.51 0.87
C LEU A 214 8.97 -22.59 1.47
N GLN A 215 9.00 -23.81 0.94
CA GLN A 215 8.16 -24.92 1.42
C GLN A 215 8.42 -25.26 2.89
N THR A 216 9.67 -25.11 3.35
CA THR A 216 10.03 -25.29 4.75
C THR A 216 9.45 -24.17 5.61
N LEU A 217 9.48 -22.92 5.13
CA LEU A 217 8.96 -21.75 5.85
C LEU A 217 7.44 -21.75 5.98
N LEU A 218 6.71 -22.06 4.90
CA LEU A 218 5.26 -21.85 4.83
C LEU A 218 4.49 -22.41 6.05
N PRO A 219 4.69 -23.66 6.50
CA PRO A 219 3.96 -24.19 7.67
C PRO A 219 4.22 -23.41 8.96
N MET A 220 5.41 -22.81 9.10
CA MET A 220 5.77 -22.00 10.27
C MET A 220 5.09 -20.63 10.24
N LEU A 221 4.69 -20.15 9.07
CA LEU A 221 4.17 -18.79 8.89
C LEU A 221 2.67 -18.65 9.18
N PHE A 222 1.91 -19.74 9.29
CA PHE A 222 0.48 -19.67 9.60
C PHE A 222 0.21 -18.93 10.92
N GLY A 223 1.06 -19.16 11.91
CA GLY A 223 0.99 -18.47 13.18
C GLY A 223 1.41 -17.01 13.13
N TYR A 224 1.74 -16.42 11.98
CA TYR A 224 2.16 -15.02 11.84
C TYR A 224 1.26 -14.24 10.88
N LEU A 225 0.10 -14.79 10.57
CA LEU A 225 -0.94 -14.10 9.81
C LEU A 225 -1.84 -13.31 10.76
N ASP A 226 -2.58 -12.39 10.15
CA ASP A 226 -3.62 -11.58 10.77
C ASP A 226 -3.12 -10.54 11.80
N GLY A 227 -4.07 -9.74 12.26
CA GLY A 227 -3.88 -8.82 13.37
C GLY A 227 -5.22 -8.34 13.90
N PRO A 228 -5.25 -7.37 14.82
CA PRO A 228 -6.48 -6.92 15.43
C PRO A 228 -7.41 -6.29 14.38
N GLN A 229 -8.68 -6.68 14.43
CA GLN A 229 -9.72 -6.14 13.58
C GLN A 229 -10.40 -4.96 14.27
N LEU A 230 -10.71 -3.93 13.47
CA LEU A 230 -11.37 -2.70 13.87
C LEU A 230 -12.76 -2.63 13.22
N PRO A 231 -13.70 -1.88 13.82
CA PRO A 231 -15.07 -1.82 13.32
C PRO A 231 -15.24 -0.94 12.06
N SER A 232 -14.41 0.08 11.89
CA SER A 232 -14.47 1.06 10.80
C SER A 232 -13.09 1.64 10.52
N LEU A 233 -12.99 2.48 9.47
CA LEU A 233 -11.74 3.20 9.14
C LEU A 233 -11.27 3.99 10.37
N PRO A 234 -10.12 3.62 10.97
CA PRO A 234 -9.75 4.12 12.28
C PRO A 234 -8.97 5.44 12.21
N SER A 235 -9.11 6.23 13.28
CA SER A 235 -8.16 7.30 13.57
C SER A 235 -6.79 6.74 13.97
N PRO A 236 -5.69 7.51 13.82
CA PRO A 236 -4.36 7.10 14.28
C PRO A 236 -4.31 6.68 15.75
N ASP A 237 -5.11 7.34 16.61
CA ASP A 237 -5.16 7.05 18.03
C ASP A 237 -5.82 5.69 18.32
N GLN A 238 -6.86 5.33 17.55
CA GLN A 238 -7.48 4.00 17.63
C GLN A 238 -6.53 2.90 17.17
N VAL A 239 -5.76 3.14 16.10
CA VAL A 239 -4.71 2.19 15.65
C VAL A 239 -3.65 2.02 16.72
N ARG A 240 -3.16 3.11 17.31
CA ARG A 240 -2.19 3.09 18.42
C ARG A 240 -2.70 2.29 19.62
N ALA A 241 -3.94 2.57 20.05
CA ALA A 241 -4.55 1.87 21.18
C ALA A 241 -4.72 0.37 20.90
N ALA A 242 -5.20 0.01 19.71
CA ALA A 242 -5.41 -1.39 19.34
C ALA A 242 -4.09 -2.18 19.25
N ILE A 243 -3.01 -1.57 18.75
CA ILE A 243 -1.68 -2.18 18.76
C ILE A 243 -1.22 -2.40 20.21
N ALA A 244 -1.27 -1.37 21.05
CA ALA A 244 -0.83 -1.45 22.44
C ALA A 244 -1.62 -2.52 23.23
N GLU A 245 -2.94 -2.57 23.08
CA GLU A 245 -3.81 -3.55 23.73
C GLU A 245 -3.52 -4.98 23.26
N THR A 246 -3.28 -5.16 21.95
CA THR A 246 -2.95 -6.46 21.37
C THR A 246 -1.62 -6.99 21.94
N LEU A 247 -0.60 -6.14 21.98
CA LEU A 247 0.71 -6.50 22.51
C LEU A 247 0.67 -6.74 24.02
N ALA A 248 -0.07 -5.93 24.78
CA ALA A 248 -0.27 -6.12 26.22
C ALA A 248 -0.98 -7.44 26.55
N ALA A 249 -1.84 -7.93 25.66
CA ALA A 249 -2.50 -9.23 25.76
C ALA A 249 -1.61 -10.41 25.33
N ASN A 250 -0.31 -10.21 25.10
CA ASN A 250 0.63 -11.19 24.53
C ASN A 250 0.16 -11.78 23.18
N ARG A 251 -0.63 -11.01 22.42
CA ARG A 251 -0.96 -11.31 21.02
C ARG A 251 -0.02 -10.52 20.11
N GLN A 252 0.02 -10.89 18.84
CA GLN A 252 0.96 -10.32 17.87
C GLN A 252 0.23 -9.57 16.76
N ILE A 253 0.92 -8.60 16.16
CA ILE A 253 0.58 -7.99 14.88
C ILE A 253 1.30 -8.78 13.79
N GLY A 254 0.57 -9.60 13.05
CA GLY A 254 1.08 -10.42 11.95
C GLY A 254 0.99 -9.73 10.59
N TYR A 255 1.07 -10.52 9.52
CA TYR A 255 1.05 -10.06 8.13
C TYR A 255 -0.29 -10.33 7.46
N ALA A 256 -0.64 -9.50 6.48
CA ALA A 256 -1.88 -9.65 5.71
C ALA A 256 -1.94 -10.94 4.85
N ARG A 257 -0.79 -11.52 4.53
CA ARG A 257 -0.69 -12.72 3.68
C ARG A 257 0.63 -13.45 3.88
N ILE A 258 0.60 -14.75 3.61
CA ILE A 258 1.74 -15.65 3.84
C ILE A 258 2.94 -15.36 2.94
N SER A 259 2.71 -14.92 1.71
CA SER A 259 3.76 -14.52 0.77
C SER A 259 4.56 -13.32 1.29
N LEU A 260 3.88 -12.33 1.88
CA LEU A 260 4.49 -11.17 2.51
C LEU A 260 5.28 -11.57 3.76
N ALA A 261 4.71 -12.43 4.61
CA ALA A 261 5.42 -12.97 5.77
C ALA A 261 6.73 -13.67 5.36
N ALA A 262 6.69 -14.51 4.31
CA ALA A 262 7.86 -15.20 3.79
C ALA A 262 8.91 -14.20 3.30
N GLN A 263 8.50 -13.20 2.51
CA GLN A 263 9.37 -12.12 2.02
C GLN A 263 10.04 -11.35 3.16
N GLN A 264 9.32 -11.08 4.24
CA GLN A 264 9.82 -10.35 5.40
C GLN A 264 10.79 -11.19 6.24
N VAL A 265 10.53 -12.48 6.40
CA VAL A 265 11.48 -13.41 7.03
C VAL A 265 12.78 -13.52 6.21
N ALA A 266 12.69 -13.52 4.88
CA ALA A 266 13.86 -13.60 4.03
C ALA A 266 14.88 -12.46 4.24
N LEU A 267 14.44 -11.28 4.71
CA LEU A 267 15.36 -10.19 5.11
C LEU A 267 16.31 -10.59 6.25
N PHE A 268 15.89 -11.54 7.10
CA PHE A 268 16.63 -11.98 8.28
C PHE A 268 17.41 -13.28 8.06
N LEU A 269 17.26 -13.91 6.89
CA LEU A 269 18.00 -15.10 6.50
C LEU A 269 19.40 -14.79 5.97
N ASN A 270 19.62 -13.57 5.46
CA ASN A 270 20.91 -13.19 4.91
C ASN A 270 21.90 -12.79 6.03
N ASP A 271 22.56 -13.79 6.60
CA ASP A 271 23.67 -13.64 7.55
C ASP A 271 25.05 -13.54 6.87
N GLY A 272 25.09 -13.55 5.53
CA GLY A 272 26.33 -13.53 4.74
C GLY A 272 27.07 -14.86 4.68
N SER A 273 26.54 -15.95 5.26
CA SER A 273 27.23 -17.25 5.29
C SER A 273 27.22 -17.99 3.94
N GLY A 274 26.33 -17.62 3.02
CA GLY A 274 26.19 -18.25 1.70
C GLY A 274 25.70 -19.71 1.74
N LEU A 275 25.43 -20.24 2.94
CA LEU A 275 24.94 -21.59 3.14
C LEU A 275 23.41 -21.63 3.04
N PRO A 276 22.83 -22.68 2.43
CA PRO A 276 21.39 -22.89 2.46
C PRO A 276 20.92 -22.94 3.93
N PRO A 277 19.89 -22.18 4.31
CA PRO A 277 19.40 -22.20 5.67
C PRO A 277 18.74 -23.56 5.95
N ASP A 278 19.21 -24.25 6.99
CA ASP A 278 18.56 -25.46 7.50
C ASP A 278 17.22 -25.12 8.20
N GLY A 279 16.41 -26.15 8.50
CA GLY A 279 15.08 -25.96 9.09
C GLY A 279 15.08 -25.27 10.46
N GLU A 280 16.13 -25.44 11.27
CA GLU A 280 16.23 -24.78 12.58
C GLU A 280 16.62 -23.30 12.43
N ARG A 281 17.56 -22.98 11.53
CA ARG A 281 17.91 -21.60 11.19
C ARG A 281 16.73 -20.84 10.64
N LEU A 282 15.95 -21.46 9.75
CA LEU A 282 14.71 -20.87 9.23
C LEU A 282 13.72 -20.57 10.36
N ARG A 283 13.53 -21.51 11.29
CA ARG A 283 12.64 -21.34 12.43
C ARG A 283 13.09 -20.22 13.37
N GLU A 284 14.38 -20.17 13.69
CA GLU A 284 14.93 -19.15 14.58
C GLU A 284 14.90 -17.77 13.94
N ALA A 285 15.28 -17.64 12.67
CA ALA A 285 15.17 -16.39 11.93
C ALA A 285 13.73 -15.87 11.88
N THR A 286 12.77 -16.77 11.66
CA THR A 286 11.35 -16.44 11.67
C THR A 286 10.89 -15.90 13.02
N ARG A 287 11.20 -16.62 14.12
CA ARG A 287 10.86 -16.19 15.49
C ARG A 287 11.51 -14.86 15.85
N ARG A 288 12.80 -14.69 15.48
CA ARG A 288 13.56 -13.48 15.75
C ARG A 288 13.00 -12.28 15.00
N GLN A 289 12.64 -12.45 13.73
CA GLN A 289 12.10 -11.38 12.90
C GLN A 289 10.83 -10.83 13.54
N LEU A 290 9.86 -11.69 13.84
CA LEU A 290 8.60 -11.23 14.38
C LEU A 290 8.74 -10.67 15.79
N ARG A 291 9.50 -11.36 16.68
CA ARG A 291 9.74 -10.84 18.04
C ARG A 291 10.34 -9.44 18.01
N SER A 292 11.32 -9.21 17.13
CA SER A 292 11.94 -7.90 17.01
C SER A 292 10.94 -6.85 16.51
N ALA A 293 10.09 -7.20 15.54
CA ALA A 293 9.02 -6.32 15.08
C ALA A 293 8.01 -6.00 16.19
N GLN A 294 7.56 -6.98 16.99
CA GLN A 294 6.61 -6.75 18.09
C GLN A 294 7.21 -5.84 19.18
N VAL A 295 8.48 -6.06 19.55
CA VAL A 295 9.18 -5.19 20.51
C VAL A 295 9.29 -3.77 19.97
N PHE A 296 9.68 -3.62 18.70
CA PHE A 296 9.79 -2.31 18.06
C PHE A 296 8.46 -1.56 18.05
N LEU A 297 7.36 -2.22 17.67
CA LEU A 297 6.01 -1.64 17.67
C LEU A 297 5.54 -1.23 19.07
N ASN A 298 5.93 -1.98 20.10
CA ASN A 298 5.60 -1.65 21.49
C ASN A 298 6.33 -0.40 21.97
N GLU A 299 7.58 -0.21 21.55
CA GLU A 299 8.43 0.93 21.94
C GLU A 299 8.15 2.20 21.12
N HIS A 300 7.67 2.05 19.88
CA HIS A 300 7.50 3.15 18.92
C HIS A 300 6.04 3.22 18.45
N PRO A 301 5.17 3.93 19.19
CA PRO A 301 3.76 4.00 18.85
C PRO A 301 3.52 4.75 17.54
N VAL A 302 2.47 4.35 16.81
CA VAL A 302 2.04 5.06 15.60
C VAL A 302 1.56 6.48 15.92
N ALA A 303 1.93 7.43 15.06
CA ALA A 303 1.56 8.84 15.22
C ALA A 303 0.71 9.36 14.06
N ARG A 304 1.19 9.24 12.82
CA ARG A 304 0.53 9.76 11.62
C ARG A 304 0.27 8.65 10.62
N GLY A 305 -0.96 8.57 10.12
CA GLY A 305 -1.36 7.67 9.06
C GLY A 305 -1.51 8.40 7.74
N GLN A 306 -1.08 7.77 6.65
CA GLN A 306 -1.34 8.22 5.30
C GLN A 306 -2.47 7.39 4.70
N LEU A 307 -3.58 8.05 4.36
CA LEU A 307 -4.69 7.41 3.66
C LEU A 307 -4.29 7.13 2.20
N GLY A 308 -4.47 5.88 1.79
CA GLY A 308 -4.22 5.41 0.43
C GLY A 308 -5.19 6.02 -0.58
N GLN A 309 -4.81 5.94 -1.86
CA GLN A 309 -5.63 6.43 -2.98
C GLN A 309 -6.99 5.73 -3.09
N ASP A 310 -7.08 4.49 -2.59
CA ASP A 310 -8.32 3.71 -2.49
C ASP A 310 -9.26 4.16 -1.37
N GLY A 311 -8.81 5.06 -0.47
CA GLY A 311 -9.59 5.57 0.66
C GLY A 311 -9.97 4.53 1.71
N ALA A 312 -9.46 3.29 1.59
CA ALA A 312 -9.75 2.17 2.46
C ALA A 312 -8.50 1.61 3.16
N SER A 313 -7.31 1.92 2.62
CA SER A 313 -6.03 1.57 3.23
C SER A 313 -5.42 2.75 3.99
N LEU A 314 -4.86 2.50 5.17
CA LEU A 314 -4.06 3.46 5.93
C LEU A 314 -2.66 2.89 6.13
N LEU A 315 -1.64 3.69 5.85
CA LEU A 315 -0.25 3.33 6.08
C LEU A 315 0.35 4.18 7.20
N PHE A 316 0.97 3.53 8.17
CA PHE A 316 1.68 4.17 9.27
C PHE A 316 3.16 3.82 9.16
N ALA A 317 3.97 4.80 8.81
CA ALA A 317 5.42 4.69 8.88
C ALA A 317 5.88 4.95 10.32
N ILE A 318 6.74 4.07 10.83
CA ILE A 318 7.29 4.14 12.18
C ILE A 318 8.81 4.09 12.03
N ASP A 319 9.46 5.20 12.37
CA ASP A 319 10.90 5.34 12.27
C ASP A 319 11.51 5.36 13.68
N GLY A 320 12.43 4.43 13.94
CA GLY A 320 13.33 4.46 15.09
C GLY A 320 14.76 4.75 14.64
N SER A 321 15.68 4.87 15.60
CA SER A 321 17.08 5.25 15.30
C SER A 321 17.84 4.23 14.45
N LYS A 322 17.48 2.95 14.53
CA LYS A 322 18.19 1.83 13.86
C LYS A 322 17.24 0.86 13.15
N GLU A 323 15.94 1.09 13.26
CA GLU A 323 14.91 0.17 12.79
C GLU A 323 13.74 0.97 12.23
N GLN A 324 13.04 0.40 11.26
CA GLN A 324 11.85 0.98 10.66
C GLN A 324 10.79 -0.10 10.53
N ALA A 325 9.54 0.29 10.75
CA ALA A 325 8.39 -0.53 10.45
C ALA A 325 7.35 0.24 9.64
N ARG A 326 6.55 -0.49 8.89
CA ARG A 326 5.34 0.01 8.26
C ARG A 326 4.18 -0.87 8.68
N VAL A 327 3.18 -0.24 9.29
CA VAL A 327 1.92 -0.88 9.65
C VAL A 327 0.85 -0.43 8.66
N GLN A 328 0.08 -1.37 8.15
CA GLN A 328 -1.03 -1.11 7.24
C GLN A 328 -2.34 -1.50 7.93
N VAL A 329 -3.34 -0.63 7.83
CA VAL A 329 -4.72 -0.99 8.12
C VAL A 329 -5.44 -1.13 6.80
N GLU A 330 -6.08 -2.28 6.61
CA GLU A 330 -6.76 -2.62 5.38
C GLU A 330 -7.90 -3.58 5.67
N ASP A 331 -9.07 -3.34 5.08
CA ASP A 331 -10.31 -4.05 5.42
C ASP A 331 -10.54 -4.07 6.95
N ASN A 332 -10.14 -2.97 7.59
CA ASN A 332 -10.12 -2.75 9.04
C ASN A 332 -9.24 -3.71 9.86
N VAL A 333 -8.32 -4.46 9.25
CA VAL A 333 -7.35 -5.30 9.96
C VAL A 333 -6.00 -4.58 10.01
N ILE A 334 -5.42 -4.48 11.21
CA ILE A 334 -4.07 -3.92 11.40
C ILE A 334 -3.05 -5.04 11.14
N THR A 335 -2.16 -4.84 10.16
CA THR A 335 -1.11 -5.81 9.84
C THR A 335 0.23 -5.12 9.65
N LEU A 336 1.31 -5.86 9.86
CA LEU A 336 2.66 -5.43 9.54
C LEU A 336 2.87 -5.57 8.02
N GLN A 337 3.36 -4.51 7.39
CA GLN A 337 3.68 -4.49 5.96
C GLN A 337 5.19 -4.66 5.72
N ASP A 338 6.01 -4.03 6.54
CA ASP A 338 7.48 -4.10 6.46
C ASP A 338 8.10 -3.92 7.84
N TYR A 339 9.17 -4.66 8.12
CA TYR A 339 10.04 -4.39 9.28
C TYR A 339 11.49 -4.69 8.92
N ARG A 340 12.35 -3.69 9.11
CA ARG A 340 13.75 -3.76 8.72
C ARG A 340 14.67 -3.02 9.70
N ARG A 341 15.90 -3.50 9.79
CA ARG A 341 16.98 -2.82 10.50
C ARG A 341 17.78 -1.96 9.53
N ILE A 342 17.92 -0.68 9.83
CA ILE A 342 18.80 0.23 9.09
C ILE A 342 20.23 -0.08 9.51
N ARG A 343 20.99 -0.76 8.64
CA ARG A 343 22.45 -0.82 8.80
C ARG A 343 23.00 0.57 8.51
N HIS A 344 23.40 1.32 9.54
CA HIS A 344 24.25 2.48 9.32
C HIS A 344 25.59 1.97 8.76
N PHE A 345 25.83 2.19 7.48
CA PHE A 345 27.19 2.24 6.98
C PHE A 345 27.80 3.54 7.52
N THR A 346 28.69 3.44 8.50
CA THR A 346 29.57 4.54 8.90
C THR A 346 30.66 4.73 7.86
N HIS A 347 30.35 5.51 6.83
CA HIS A 347 31.22 6.27 5.91
C HIS A 347 30.22 7.28 5.32
N ASP A 348 30.14 8.56 5.71
CA ASP A 348 31.21 9.54 5.79
C ASP A 348 30.97 10.58 6.90
N GLU A 349 31.84 10.59 7.90
CA GLU A 349 32.31 11.84 8.55
C GLU A 349 33.67 12.25 7.92
N ALA A 350 33.83 12.03 6.62
CA ALA A 350 35.07 12.33 5.89
C ALA A 350 34.83 13.05 4.54
N GLU A 351 33.77 13.82 4.41
CA GLU A 351 33.67 14.89 3.39
C GLU A 351 33.13 16.21 4.00
N GLN A 352 33.45 16.47 5.27
CA GLN A 352 33.53 17.85 5.77
C GLN A 352 34.97 18.33 5.62
N GLY A 353 35.28 18.92 4.47
CA GLY A 353 36.54 19.64 4.28
C GLY A 353 36.97 19.70 2.84
N PHE A 354 36.65 20.85 2.21
CA PHE A 354 37.34 21.54 1.11
C PHE A 354 36.36 21.96 0.01
N GLU A 355 35.82 23.17 0.17
CA GLU A 355 35.82 24.18 -0.89
C GLU A 355 35.72 25.57 -0.23
N ALA A 356 36.83 25.97 0.40
CA ALA A 356 37.20 27.37 0.54
C ALA A 356 37.99 27.75 -0.72
N GLY A 357 37.61 28.86 -1.36
CA GLY A 357 37.91 29.13 -2.77
C GLY A 357 39.33 29.56 -3.16
N ALA A 358 39.41 29.95 -4.45
CA ALA A 358 40.49 30.55 -5.26
C ALA A 358 40.54 29.74 -6.58
N VAL A 359 40.38 30.28 -7.80
CA VAL A 359 40.66 31.60 -8.41
C VAL A 359 39.65 31.84 -9.53
#